data_AF-A0A954C291-F1
#
_entry.id   AF-A0A954C291-F1
#
_cell.length_a   1.000
_cell.length_b   1.000
_cell.length_c   1.000
_cell.angle_alpha   90.00
_cell.angle_beta   90.00
_cell.angle_gamma   90.00
#
_symmetry.space_group_name_H-M   'P 1'
#
loop_
_entity.id
_entity.type
_entity.pdbx_description
1 polymer ?
#
loop_
_entity_poly.entity_id
_entity_poly.type
_entity_poly.pdbx_seq_one_letter_code
_entity_poly.pdbx_strand_id
1 'polypeptide(L)'
;TVCVLAPAVYMLASIFAQLCSVLLSMLAVWRMDLSPVEVVLDNIDVPDLLGAQLGGILIWVLWTLPLYAWLLLCSAAAKRSPIMLAVAIPLALVVMEQLFLGSDHLSSAIAAHVPQRSSDEANSLGFYFAPPDWRSLDYAGMIAGLLLATLFLYAAARLRQFRLEV
;
A
#
# COMPACT_ATOMS: atom_id res chain seq x y z
N THR A 1 14.51 16.80 5.15
CA THR A 1 15.72 15.96 5.17
C THR A 1 15.44 14.56 5.69
N VAL A 2 14.81 14.40 6.86
CA VAL A 2 14.44 13.07 7.43
C VAL A 2 13.52 12.25 6.50
N CYS A 3 12.59 12.91 5.79
CA CYS A 3 11.65 12.23 4.89
C CYS A 3 12.30 11.61 3.63
N VAL A 4 13.52 12.01 3.28
CA VAL A 4 14.27 11.43 2.15
C VAL A 4 15.33 10.44 2.66
N LEU A 5 15.91 10.71 3.83
CA LEU A 5 16.93 9.85 4.42
C LEU A 5 16.38 8.47 4.81
N ALA A 6 15.20 8.42 5.43
CA ALA A 6 14.58 7.17 5.85
C ALA A 6 14.33 6.19 4.67
N PRO A 7 13.68 6.58 3.56
CA PRO A 7 13.52 5.69 2.41
C PRO A 7 14.85 5.36 1.72
N ALA A 8 15.82 6.27 1.70
CA ALA A 8 17.14 6.00 1.13
C ALA A 8 17.90 4.91 1.92
N VAL A 9 17.87 4.96 3.25
CA VAL A 9 18.47 3.91 4.11
C VAL A 9 17.77 2.58 3.92
N TYR A 10 16.43 2.57 3.80
CA TYR A 10 15.67 1.36 3.54
C TYR A 10 16.01 0.74 2.17
N MET A 11 16.13 1.56 1.12
CA MET A 11 16.57 1.10 -0.20
C MET A 11 17.97 0.48 -0.15
N LEU A 12 18.93 1.12 0.51
CA LEU A 12 20.27 0.57 0.68
C LEU A 12 20.27 -0.76 1.46
N ALA A 13 19.51 -0.83 2.55
CA ALA A 13 19.37 -2.06 3.32
C ALA A 13 18.72 -3.18 2.50
N SER A 14 17.73 -2.86 1.66
CA SER A 14 17.06 -3.81 0.76
C SER A 14 18.02 -4.34 -0.31
N ILE A 15 18.78 -3.46 -0.98
CA ILE A 15 19.80 -3.87 -1.96
C ILE A 15 20.84 -4.78 -1.29
N PHE A 16 21.29 -4.43 -0.09
CA PHE A 16 22.24 -5.24 0.66
C PHE A 16 21.66 -6.62 1.01
N ALA A 17 20.41 -6.69 1.48
CA ALA A 17 19.73 -7.95 1.77
C ALA A 17 19.55 -8.82 0.52
N GLN A 18 19.25 -8.21 -0.63
CA GLN A 18 19.17 -8.90 -1.92
C GLN A 18 20.53 -9.49 -2.31
N LEU A 19 21.62 -8.73 -2.19
CA LEU A 19 22.97 -9.23 -2.44
C LEU A 19 23.34 -10.40 -1.51
N CYS A 20 23.03 -10.30 -0.21
CA CYS A 20 23.23 -11.41 0.73
C CYS A 20 22.42 -12.66 0.34
N SER A 21 21.18 -12.48 -0.11
CA SER A 21 20.31 -13.58 -0.53
C SER A 21 20.84 -14.27 -1.80
N VAL A 22 21.34 -13.50 -2.76
CA VAL A 22 21.99 -14.02 -3.98
C VAL A 22 23.30 -14.74 -3.63
N LEU A 23 24.10 -14.22 -2.70
CA LEU A 23 25.31 -14.90 -2.23
C LEU A 23 24.99 -16.22 -1.52
N LEU A 24 23.94 -16.24 -0.70
CA LEU A 24 23.48 -17.46 -0.04
C LEU A 24 22.97 -18.48 -1.05
N SER A 25 22.24 -18.07 -2.09
CA SER A 25 21.78 -18.99 -3.14
C SER A 25 22.95 -19.54 -3.95
N MET A 26 23.95 -18.72 -4.29
CA MET A 26 25.20 -19.19 -4.92
C MET A 26 25.94 -20.20 -4.05
N LEU A 27 26.03 -19.95 -2.75
CA LEU A 27 26.69 -20.86 -1.81
C LEU A 27 25.92 -22.18 -1.67
N ALA A 28 24.59 -22.14 -1.69
CA ALA A 28 23.73 -23.33 -1.68
C ALA A 28 23.88 -24.16 -2.96
N VAL A 29 23.89 -23.52 -4.13
CA VAL A 29 24.10 -24.20 -5.43
C VAL A 29 25.51 -24.77 -5.54
N TRP A 30 26.52 -24.04 -5.05
CA TRP A 30 27.90 -24.53 -5.02
C TRP A 30 28.06 -25.79 -4.15
N ARG A 31 27.28 -25.91 -3.06
CA ARG A 31 27.22 -27.13 -2.23
C ARG A 31 26.59 -28.33 -2.93
N MET A 32 25.88 -28.12 -4.05
CA MET A 32 25.25 -29.16 -4.86
C MET A 32 26.12 -29.58 -6.07
N ASP A 33 27.40 -29.18 -6.11
CA ASP A 33 28.34 -29.42 -7.22
C ASP A 33 27.86 -28.86 -8.59
N LEU A 34 26.94 -27.89 -8.57
CA LEU A 34 26.47 -27.18 -9.74
C LEU A 34 27.24 -25.86 -9.93
N SER A 35 27.35 -25.38 -11.16
CA SER A 35 27.94 -24.09 -11.52
C SER A 35 27.04 -22.95 -11.00
N PRO A 36 27.44 -22.20 -9.94
CA PRO A 36 26.58 -21.17 -9.35
C PRO A 36 26.37 -19.99 -10.31
N VAL A 37 27.31 -19.74 -11.23
CA VAL A 37 27.18 -18.68 -12.22
C VAL A 37 26.06 -18.97 -13.22
N GLU A 38 26.03 -20.17 -13.80
CA GLU A 38 25.06 -20.55 -14.82
C GLU A 38 23.66 -20.83 -14.23
N VAL A 39 23.60 -21.35 -13.00
CA VAL A 39 22.31 -21.65 -12.37
C VAL A 39 21.70 -20.39 -11.75
N VAL A 40 22.49 -19.51 -11.16
CA VAL A 40 21.98 -18.36 -10.39
C VAL A 40 22.03 -17.07 -11.19
N LEU A 41 23.17 -16.64 -11.74
CA LEU A 41 23.24 -15.34 -12.45
C LEU A 41 22.46 -15.36 -13.75
N ASP A 42 22.50 -16.47 -14.50
CA ASP A 42 21.80 -16.60 -15.79
C ASP A 42 20.27 -16.69 -15.66
N ASN A 43 19.77 -17.02 -14.46
CA ASN A 43 18.33 -17.07 -14.15
C ASN A 43 17.85 -15.85 -13.34
N ILE A 44 18.73 -14.92 -12.97
CA ILE A 44 18.33 -13.70 -12.27
C ILE A 44 18.08 -12.59 -13.27
N ASP A 45 16.79 -12.35 -13.53
CA ASP A 45 16.34 -11.13 -14.20
C ASP A 45 16.33 -9.96 -13.19
N VAL A 46 17.51 -9.37 -12.99
CA VAL A 46 17.70 -8.13 -12.22
C VAL A 46 16.67 -7.03 -12.57
N PRO A 47 16.35 -6.75 -13.86
CA PRO A 47 15.35 -5.74 -14.18
C PRO A 47 13.94 -6.11 -13.67
N ASP A 48 13.58 -7.39 -13.68
CA ASP A 48 12.27 -7.84 -13.20
C ASP A 48 12.19 -7.80 -11.67
N LEU A 49 13.27 -8.14 -10.97
CA LEU A 49 13.33 -8.01 -9.50
C LEU A 49 13.21 -6.54 -9.05
N LEU A 50 13.90 -5.63 -9.73
CA LEU A 50 13.79 -4.20 -9.45
C LEU A 50 12.41 -3.66 -9.84
N GLY A 51 11.87 -4.09 -10.98
CA GLY A 51 10.52 -3.75 -11.43
C GLY A 51 9.44 -4.21 -10.46
N ALA A 52 9.58 -5.43 -9.91
CA ALA A 52 8.70 -5.97 -8.89
C ALA A 52 8.75 -5.16 -7.59
N GLN A 53 9.95 -4.80 -7.13
CA GLN A 53 10.14 -4.02 -5.91
C GLN A 53 9.54 -2.61 -6.04
N LEU A 54 9.81 -1.92 -7.15
CA LEU A 54 9.27 -0.59 -7.41
C LEU A 54 7.74 -0.63 -7.66
N GLY A 55 7.29 -1.63 -8.40
CA GLY A 55 5.87 -1.88 -8.68
C GLY A 55 5.06 -2.09 -7.41
N GLY A 56 5.56 -2.94 -6.51
CA GLY A 56 4.92 -3.20 -5.23
C GLY A 56 4.78 -1.92 -4.39
N ILE A 57 5.83 -1.11 -4.30
CA ILE A 57 5.77 0.18 -3.58
C ILE A 57 4.74 1.11 -4.21
N LEU A 58 4.72 1.20 -5.55
CA LEU A 58 3.81 2.08 -6.27
C LEU A 58 2.35 1.69 -6.06
N ILE A 59 2.05 0.39 -6.15
CA ILE A 59 0.70 -0.15 -5.85
C ILE A 59 0.32 0.18 -4.41
N TRP A 60 1.22 0.01 -3.44
CA TRP A 60 0.98 0.33 -2.04
C TRP A 60 0.67 1.81 -1.81
N VAL A 61 1.46 2.70 -2.42
CA VAL A 61 1.24 4.14 -2.36
C VAL A 61 -0.12 4.48 -2.96
N LEU A 62 -0.47 3.89 -4.11
CA LEU A 62 -1.73 4.15 -4.79
C LEU A 62 -2.93 3.63 -4.01
N TRP A 63 -2.78 2.49 -3.35
CA TRP A 63 -3.82 1.86 -2.54
C TRP A 63 -4.07 2.60 -1.22
N THR A 64 -3.03 3.15 -0.60
CA THR A 64 -3.16 3.92 0.65
C THR A 64 -3.49 5.40 0.44
N LEU A 65 -3.31 5.91 -0.78
CA LEU A 65 -3.56 7.31 -1.14
C LEU A 65 -4.94 7.85 -0.70
N PRO A 66 -6.06 7.13 -0.94
CA PRO A 66 -7.40 7.62 -0.59
C PRO A 66 -7.60 7.75 0.92
N LEU A 67 -7.01 6.84 1.69
CA LEU A 67 -7.03 6.89 3.15
C LEU A 67 -6.28 8.12 3.67
N TYR A 68 -5.08 8.39 3.14
CA TYR A 68 -4.33 9.59 3.51
C TYR A 68 -5.07 10.88 3.12
N ALA A 69 -5.70 10.91 1.95
CA ALA A 69 -6.51 12.04 1.52
C ALA A 69 -7.73 12.27 2.44
N TRP A 70 -8.40 11.20 2.88
CA TRP A 70 -9.48 11.26 3.87
C TRP A 70 -9.02 11.83 5.21
N LEU A 71 -7.88 11.36 5.72
CA LEU A 71 -7.32 11.85 6.98
C LEU A 71 -6.93 13.33 6.88
N LEU A 72 -6.37 13.76 5.75
CA LEU A 72 -6.07 15.17 5.48
C LEU A 72 -7.35 16.02 5.43
N LEU A 73 -8.42 15.53 4.81
CA LEU A 73 -9.71 16.20 4.79
C LEU A 73 -10.26 16.36 6.22
N CYS A 74 -10.23 15.31 7.02
CA CYS A 74 -10.69 15.35 8.41
C CYS A 74 -9.86 16.32 9.26
N SER A 75 -8.55 16.38 9.02
CA SER A 75 -7.63 17.33 9.65
C SER A 75 -7.95 18.78 9.28
N ALA A 76 -8.29 19.06 8.02
CA ALA A 76 -8.70 20.38 7.58
C ALA A 76 -10.07 20.79 8.14
N ALA A 77 -11.01 19.85 8.23
CA ALA A 77 -12.37 20.10 8.67
C ALA A 77 -12.51 20.31 10.20
N ALA A 78 -11.75 19.58 11.02
CA ALA A 78 -11.93 19.61 12.47
C ALA A 78 -11.24 20.82 13.14
N LYS A 79 -11.94 21.48 14.08
CA LYS A 79 -11.35 22.55 14.92
C LYS A 79 -10.56 22.03 16.13
N ARG A 80 -10.93 20.88 16.70
CA ARG A 80 -10.36 20.35 17.96
C ARG A 80 -9.96 18.87 17.95
N SER A 81 -10.61 17.99 17.18
CA SER A 81 -10.25 16.57 17.14
C SER A 81 -10.44 15.95 15.75
N PRO A 82 -9.40 15.95 14.90
CA PRO A 82 -9.42 15.33 13.56
C PRO A 82 -9.70 13.83 13.57
N ILE A 83 -9.11 13.11 14.51
CA ILE A 83 -9.18 11.64 14.58
C ILE A 83 -10.60 11.18 14.90
N MET A 84 -11.29 11.90 15.79
CA MET A 84 -12.66 11.59 16.13
C MET A 84 -13.58 11.70 14.91
N LEU A 85 -13.38 12.71 14.06
CA LEU A 85 -14.14 12.89 12.83
C LEU A 85 -13.82 11.80 11.80
N ALA A 86 -12.53 11.43 11.67
CA ALA A 86 -12.08 10.39 10.76
C ALA A 86 -12.67 9.00 11.06
N VAL A 87 -12.90 8.69 12.33
CA VAL A 87 -13.49 7.41 12.79
C VAL A 87 -15.02 7.48 12.89
N ALA A 88 -15.55 8.61 13.35
CA ALA A 88 -16.99 8.77 13.56
C ALA A 88 -17.79 8.69 12.25
N ILE A 89 -17.28 9.23 11.14
CA ILE A 89 -18.01 9.22 9.88
C ILE A 89 -18.15 7.79 9.31
N PRO A 90 -17.08 6.99 9.14
CA PRO A 90 -17.22 5.60 8.72
C PRO A 90 -18.13 4.79 9.64
N LEU A 91 -17.98 4.96 10.96
CA LEU A 91 -18.78 4.24 11.95
C LEU A 91 -20.27 4.61 11.85
N ALA A 92 -20.58 5.90 11.72
CA ALA A 92 -21.95 6.37 11.55
C ALA A 92 -22.58 5.83 10.26
N LEU A 93 -21.83 5.78 9.15
CA LEU A 93 -22.30 5.22 7.89
C LEU A 93 -22.62 3.72 8.01
N VAL A 94 -21.76 2.93 8.66
CA VAL A 94 -22.01 1.49 8.91
C VAL A 94 -23.25 1.28 9.75
N VAL A 95 -23.38 2.03 10.86
CA VAL A 95 -24.56 1.91 11.75
C VAL A 95 -25.84 2.32 11.03
N MET A 96 -25.80 3.38 10.23
CA MET A 96 -26.97 3.79 9.44
C MET A 96 -27.34 2.76 8.38
N GLU A 97 -26.38 2.20 7.64
CA GLU A 97 -26.66 1.15 6.66
C GLU A 97 -27.37 -0.04 7.33
N GLN A 98 -26.85 -0.49 8.46
CA GLN A 98 -27.41 -1.63 9.17
C GLN A 98 -28.81 -1.36 9.73
N LEU A 99 -29.06 -0.13 10.20
CA LEU A 99 -30.36 0.26 10.77
C LEU A 99 -31.44 0.47 9.70
N PHE A 100 -31.09 1.03 8.54
CA PHE A 100 -32.05 1.42 7.50
C PHE A 100 -32.18 0.42 6.36
N LEU A 101 -31.06 -0.15 5.90
CA LEU A 101 -31.03 -1.09 4.77
C LEU A 101 -30.96 -2.55 5.21
N GLY A 102 -30.54 -2.81 6.46
CA GLY A 102 -30.30 -4.18 6.94
C GLY A 102 -29.20 -4.90 6.14
N SER A 103 -28.36 -4.15 5.44
CA SER A 103 -27.27 -4.66 4.61
C SER A 103 -25.92 -4.43 5.29
N ASP A 104 -24.94 -5.25 4.92
CA ASP A 104 -23.57 -5.24 5.42
C ASP A 104 -22.55 -4.90 4.30
N HIS A 105 -22.95 -4.17 3.25
CA HIS A 105 -22.05 -3.88 2.14
C HIS A 105 -20.91 -2.95 2.55
N LEU A 106 -21.15 -1.94 3.38
CA LEU A 106 -20.10 -1.01 3.81
C LEU A 106 -19.16 -1.67 4.82
N SER A 107 -19.69 -2.48 5.74
CA SER A 107 -18.88 -3.22 6.72
C SER A 107 -18.01 -4.28 6.04
N SER A 108 -18.55 -5.02 5.08
CA SER A 108 -17.80 -6.00 4.28
C SER A 108 -16.78 -5.34 3.36
N ALA A 109 -17.09 -4.19 2.75
CA ALA A 109 -16.15 -3.44 1.93
C ALA A 109 -14.96 -2.90 2.76
N ILE A 110 -15.22 -2.38 3.96
CA ILE A 110 -14.16 -1.95 4.89
C ILE A 110 -13.33 -3.17 5.31
N ALA A 111 -13.99 -4.28 5.68
CA ALA A 111 -13.31 -5.50 6.09
C ALA A 111 -12.43 -6.09 4.98
N ALA A 112 -12.86 -6.00 3.71
CA ALA A 112 -12.09 -6.42 2.54
C ALA A 112 -10.84 -5.57 2.28
N HIS A 113 -10.82 -4.32 2.76
CA HIS A 113 -9.66 -3.43 2.66
C HIS A 113 -8.75 -3.50 3.90
N VAL A 114 -9.19 -4.12 5.00
CA VAL A 114 -8.31 -4.47 6.10
C VAL A 114 -7.45 -5.66 5.66
N PRO A 115 -6.12 -5.66 5.89
CA PRO A 115 -5.26 -6.81 5.64
C PRO A 115 -5.77 -8.04 6.42
N GLN A 116 -6.64 -8.81 5.80
CA GLN A 116 -7.03 -10.11 6.30
C GLN A 116 -5.99 -11.10 5.82
N ARG A 117 -5.54 -11.96 6.74
CA ARG A 117 -4.64 -13.07 6.41
C ARG A 117 -5.43 -14.04 5.54
N SER A 118 -5.38 -13.87 4.22
CA SER A 118 -5.96 -14.82 3.28
C SER A 118 -5.26 -16.17 3.47
N SER A 119 -6.04 -17.24 3.54
CA SER A 119 -5.54 -18.62 3.57
C SER A 119 -4.88 -19.05 2.26
N ASP A 120 -4.97 -18.23 1.21
CA ASP A 120 -4.13 -18.35 0.02
C ASP A 120 -2.72 -17.89 0.36
N GLU A 121 -1.83 -18.86 0.55
CA GLU A 121 -0.40 -18.69 0.85
C GLU A 121 0.34 -17.82 -0.18
N ALA A 122 -0.26 -17.54 -1.35
CA ALA A 122 0.32 -16.72 -2.40
C ALA A 122 0.05 -15.20 -2.25
N ASN A 123 -0.99 -14.78 -1.53
CA ASN A 123 -1.43 -13.37 -1.46
C ASN A 123 -1.42 -12.78 -0.05
N SER A 124 -0.82 -13.48 0.92
CA SER A 124 -0.59 -12.95 2.26
C SER A 124 0.27 -11.69 2.15
N LEU A 125 -0.32 -10.54 2.52
CA LEU A 125 0.33 -9.23 2.73
C LEU A 125 1.47 -9.32 3.75
N GLY A 126 2.57 -9.94 3.34
CA GLY A 126 3.70 -10.31 4.16
C GLY A 126 4.96 -10.26 3.33
N PHE A 127 5.47 -9.04 3.14
CA PHE A 127 6.71 -8.72 2.46
C PHE A 127 6.75 -9.05 0.94
N TYR A 128 7.40 -8.16 0.20
CA TYR A 128 7.58 -8.13 -1.27
C TYR A 128 8.40 -9.30 -1.84
N PHE A 129 8.17 -10.53 -1.37
CA PHE A 129 8.86 -11.72 -1.87
C PHE A 129 8.19 -12.32 -3.12
N ALA A 130 6.92 -12.02 -3.35
CA ALA A 130 6.22 -12.37 -4.59
C ALA A 130 6.20 -11.17 -5.55
N PRO A 131 6.49 -11.37 -6.86
CA PRO A 131 6.32 -10.33 -7.85
C PRO A 131 4.87 -9.82 -7.84
N PRO A 132 4.64 -8.50 -7.92
CA PRO A 132 3.29 -7.96 -7.99
C PRO A 132 2.61 -8.44 -9.27
N ASP A 133 1.51 -9.19 -9.11
CA ASP A 133 0.68 -9.62 -10.24
C ASP A 133 -0.14 -8.44 -10.75
N TRP A 134 0.44 -7.67 -11.68
CA TRP A 134 -0.22 -6.51 -12.28
C TRP A 134 -1.58 -6.86 -12.88
N ARG A 135 -1.74 -8.08 -13.42
CA ARG A 135 -2.96 -8.54 -14.10
C ARG A 135 -4.11 -8.85 -13.15
N SER A 136 -3.83 -9.16 -11.89
CA SER A 136 -4.88 -9.48 -10.90
C SER A 136 -5.38 -8.24 -10.16
N LEU A 137 -4.80 -7.07 -10.43
CA LEU A 137 -5.20 -5.81 -9.81
C LEU A 137 -6.60 -5.39 -10.27
N ASP A 138 -7.44 -5.04 -9.30
CA ASP A 138 -8.71 -4.37 -9.57
C ASP A 138 -8.47 -2.91 -9.98
N TYR A 139 -8.20 -2.71 -11.27
CA TYR A 139 -7.97 -1.39 -11.85
C TYR A 139 -9.17 -0.45 -11.67
N ALA A 140 -10.40 -0.98 -11.64
CA ALA A 140 -11.60 -0.17 -11.45
C ALA A 140 -11.64 0.40 -10.04
N GLY A 141 -11.38 -0.44 -9.02
CA GLY A 141 -11.22 -0.02 -7.63
C GLY A 141 -10.10 1.01 -7.46
N MET A 142 -8.94 0.81 -8.11
CA MET A 142 -7.82 1.76 -8.05
C MET A 142 -8.16 3.14 -8.64
N ILE A 143 -8.81 3.18 -9.82
CA ILE A 143 -9.21 4.44 -10.45
C ILE A 143 -10.26 5.15 -9.58
N ALA A 144 -11.25 4.40 -9.06
CA ALA A 144 -12.25 4.95 -8.16
C ALA A 144 -11.62 5.54 -6.90
N GLY A 145 -10.66 4.84 -6.30
CA GLY A 145 -9.86 5.33 -5.17
C GLY A 145 -9.11 6.62 -5.50
N LEU A 146 -8.49 6.69 -6.68
CA LEU A 146 -7.72 7.87 -7.11
C LEU A 146 -8.61 9.10 -7.34
N LEU A 147 -9.78 8.91 -7.94
CA LEU A 147 -10.78 9.96 -8.10
C LEU A 147 -11.28 10.46 -6.73
N LEU A 148 -11.59 9.54 -5.82
CA LEU A 148 -12.02 9.85 -4.47
C LEU A 148 -10.94 10.62 -3.69
N ALA A 149 -9.68 10.17 -3.78
CA ALA A 149 -8.55 10.85 -3.17
C ALA A 149 -8.37 12.28 -3.71
N THR A 150 -8.51 12.46 -5.04
CA THR A 150 -8.44 13.77 -5.69
C THR A 150 -9.53 14.70 -5.16
N LEU A 151 -10.76 14.18 -5.03
CA LEU A 151 -11.89 14.93 -4.47
C LEU A 151 -11.64 15.35 -3.02
N PHE A 152 -11.14 14.44 -2.18
CA PHE A 152 -10.82 14.73 -0.79
C PHE A 152 -9.69 15.75 -0.64
N LEU A 153 -8.63 15.66 -1.46
CA LEU A 153 -7.56 16.64 -1.47
C LEU A 153 -8.06 18.02 -1.91
N TYR A 154 -8.90 18.08 -2.94
CA TYR A 154 -9.52 19.32 -3.40
C TYR A 154 -10.40 19.96 -2.31
N ALA A 155 -11.25 19.16 -1.67
CA ALA A 155 -12.09 19.60 -0.56
C ALA A 155 -11.27 20.08 0.64
N ALA A 156 -10.18 19.37 0.99
CA ALA A 156 -9.27 19.75 2.06
C ALA A 156 -8.59 21.10 1.75
N ALA A 157 -8.12 21.29 0.51
CA ALA A 157 -7.51 22.54 0.07
C ALA A 157 -8.49 23.72 0.16
N ARG A 158 -9.74 23.53 -0.30
CA ARG A 158 -10.79 24.55 -0.21
C ARG A 158 -11.14 24.91 1.23
N LEU A 159 -11.35 23.93 2.10
CA LEU A 159 -11.65 24.19 3.52
C LEU A 159 -10.53 24.96 4.22
N ARG A 160 -9.28 24.71 3.83
CA ARG A 160 -8.13 25.42 4.39
C ARG A 160 -8.06 26.89 3.95
N GLN A 161 -8.49 27.20 2.74
CA GLN A 161 -8.57 28.59 2.24
C GLN A 161 -9.58 29.41 3.07
N PHE A 162 -10.80 28.90 3.27
CA PHE A 162 -11.85 29.60 4.04
C PHE A 162 -11.49 29.82 5.53
N ARG A 163 -10.56 29.04 6.07
CA ARG A 163 -10.12 29.15 7.47
C ARG A 163 -9.09 30.28 7.70
N LEU A 164 -8.50 30.82 6.63
CA LEU A 164 -7.54 31.92 6.68
C LEU A 164 -8.20 33.30 6.51
N GLU A 165 -9.48 33.33 6.11
CA GLU A 165 -10.27 34.55 5.92
C GLU A 165 -11.11 34.96 7.15
N VAL A 166 -11.10 34.14 8.22
CA VAL A 166 -11.79 34.39 9.51
C VAL A 166 -10.77 34.65 10.60
#